data_AF-A0AAE3TCP6-F1
#
_entry.id   AF-A0AAE3TCP6-F1
#
_cell.length_a   1.000
_cell.length_b   1.000
_cell.length_c   1.000
_cell.angle_alpha   90.00
_cell.angle_beta   90.00
_cell.angle_gamma   90.00
#
_symmetry.space_group_name_H-M   'P 1'
#
loop_
_entity.id
_entity.type
_entity.pdbx_description
1 polymer ?
#
loop_
_entity_poly.entity_id
_entity_poly.type
_entity_poly.pdbx_seq_one_letter_code
_entity_poly.pdbx_strand_id
1 'polypeptide(L)'
;MKYFVGVFFEDERVDRLFDLTRVVLQPDFARKAHITLRGPYKHRKDINKSVLEKQMDPILLSKPSTFFNERQNTVFLRAEIAFISDFWRKPDYPDGTPHLTIYDGKDRSFAWQVLQVLRDFPWRFYVRPTKLRILSSKEPLETKYLKDFTNFNLALDEVSDRSYSMEAIRKMHTGQRIEILRRVCRNLHTLHSNSDEAVDSQLSFL
;
A
#
# COMPACT_ATOMS: atom_id res chain seq x y z
N MET A 1 -11.33 18.01 12.21
CA MET A 1 -10.87 16.85 11.41
C MET A 1 -9.61 17.27 10.65
N LYS A 2 -8.56 16.43 10.63
CA LYS A 2 -7.35 16.69 9.84
C LYS A 2 -7.48 16.03 8.46
N TYR A 3 -7.01 16.69 7.41
CA TYR A 3 -7.02 16.15 6.05
C TYR A 3 -5.60 15.80 5.59
N PHE A 4 -5.49 14.73 4.80
CA PHE A 4 -4.25 14.26 4.20
C PHE A 4 -4.45 14.07 2.71
N VAL A 5 -3.37 14.17 1.93
CA VAL A 5 -3.36 13.93 0.49
C VAL A 5 -2.30 12.89 0.18
N GLY A 6 -2.64 11.98 -0.73
CA GLY A 6 -1.76 10.92 -1.16
C GLY A 6 -2.14 10.37 -2.52
N VAL A 7 -1.52 9.26 -2.88
CA VAL A 7 -1.74 8.55 -4.14
C VAL A 7 -2.09 7.09 -3.88
N PHE A 8 -2.87 6.52 -4.80
CA PHE A 8 -3.15 5.09 -4.94
C PHE A 8 -2.42 4.58 -6.20
N PHE A 9 -2.62 3.33 -6.58
CA PHE A 9 -2.03 2.77 -7.80
C PHE A 9 -3.06 2.71 -8.93
N GLU A 10 -2.62 3.02 -10.16
CA GLU A 10 -3.49 2.97 -11.35
C GLU A 10 -3.78 1.55 -11.82
N ASP A 11 -2.81 0.64 -11.67
CA ASP A 11 -3.01 -0.77 -11.93
C ASP A 11 -3.94 -1.36 -10.86
N GLU A 12 -5.16 -1.70 -11.27
CA GLU A 12 -6.20 -2.22 -10.37
C GLU A 12 -5.80 -3.55 -9.72
N ARG A 13 -4.99 -4.38 -10.38
CA ARG A 13 -4.55 -5.65 -9.81
C ARG A 13 -3.52 -5.41 -8.72
N VAL A 14 -2.55 -4.53 -8.96
CA VAL A 14 -1.56 -4.11 -7.94
C VAL A 14 -2.24 -3.43 -6.75
N ASP A 15 -3.15 -2.49 -7.00
CA ASP A 15 -3.89 -1.76 -5.96
C ASP A 15 -4.64 -2.74 -5.04
N ARG A 16 -5.36 -3.71 -5.63
CA ARG A 16 -6.11 -4.72 -4.89
C ARG A 16 -5.24 -5.67 -4.08
N LEU A 17 -4.07 -6.08 -4.59
CA LEU A 17 -3.13 -6.94 -3.86
C LEU A 17 -2.54 -6.22 -2.62
N PHE A 18 -2.23 -4.93 -2.74
CA PHE A 18 -1.79 -4.15 -1.58
C PHE A 18 -2.94 -3.88 -0.59
N ASP A 19 -4.16 -3.66 -1.06
CA ASP A 19 -5.34 -3.55 -0.19
C ASP A 19 -5.61 -4.85 0.58
N LEU A 20 -5.53 -5.99 -0.10
CA LEU A 20 -5.65 -7.31 0.52
C LEU A 20 -4.63 -7.48 1.65
N THR A 21 -3.40 -7.05 1.42
CA THR A 21 -2.36 -7.06 2.45
C THR A 21 -2.77 -6.27 3.68
N ARG A 22 -3.31 -5.06 3.51
CA ARG A 22 -3.79 -4.23 4.63
C ARG A 22 -4.88 -4.94 5.44
N VAL A 23 -5.85 -5.53 4.74
CA VAL A 23 -7.00 -6.21 5.35
C VAL A 23 -6.57 -7.48 6.09
N VAL A 24 -5.71 -8.30 5.49
CA VAL A 24 -5.26 -9.56 6.09
C VAL A 24 -4.32 -9.32 7.26
N LEU A 25 -3.48 -8.29 7.23
CA LEU A 25 -2.56 -8.02 8.33
C LEU A 25 -3.20 -7.20 9.46
N GLN A 26 -4.24 -6.42 9.16
CA GLN A 26 -4.94 -5.57 10.13
C GLN A 26 -6.44 -5.53 9.88
N PRO A 27 -7.16 -6.63 10.14
CA PRO A 27 -8.57 -6.78 9.76
C PRO A 27 -9.53 -5.86 10.52
N ASP A 28 -9.08 -5.19 11.58
CA ASP A 28 -9.92 -4.24 12.32
C ASP A 28 -9.77 -2.80 11.79
N PHE A 29 -8.92 -2.58 10.78
CA PHE A 29 -8.61 -1.26 10.25
C PHE A 29 -8.75 -1.20 8.74
N ALA A 30 -9.83 -0.60 8.24
CA ALA A 30 -10.01 -0.41 6.81
C ALA A 30 -9.44 0.91 6.31
N ARG A 31 -8.30 0.78 5.64
CA ARG A 31 -7.79 1.84 4.80
C ARG A 31 -7.09 1.21 3.61
N LYS A 32 -7.53 1.58 2.41
CA LYS A 32 -6.84 1.25 1.16
C LYS A 32 -5.36 1.58 1.31
N ALA A 33 -4.51 0.75 0.74
CA ALA A 33 -3.09 0.99 0.64
C ALA A 33 -2.86 2.30 -0.16
N HIS A 34 -1.98 3.15 0.33
CA HIS A 34 -1.70 4.44 -0.28
C HIS A 34 -0.38 4.99 0.23
N ILE A 35 0.18 5.96 -0.49
CA ILE A 35 1.34 6.73 -0.06
C ILE A 35 0.85 8.13 0.32
N THR A 36 1.04 8.52 1.58
CA THR A 36 0.64 9.86 2.04
C THR A 36 1.76 10.87 1.78
N LEU A 37 1.50 11.88 0.96
CA LEU A 37 2.50 12.89 0.55
C LEU A 37 2.30 14.24 1.23
N ARG A 38 1.07 14.59 1.60
CA ARG A 38 0.76 15.89 2.21
C ARG A 38 -0.15 15.77 3.42
N GLY A 39 0.04 16.71 4.34
CA GLY A 39 -0.79 16.90 5.51
C GLY A 39 0.00 16.87 6.81
N PRO A 40 -0.65 17.18 7.93
CA PRO A 40 -2.09 17.48 8.01
C PRO A 40 -2.48 18.86 7.47
N TYR A 41 -3.73 18.99 7.03
CA TYR A 41 -4.42 20.25 6.77
C TYR A 41 -5.56 20.43 7.75
N LYS A 42 -5.85 21.68 8.15
CA LYS A 42 -6.95 22.01 9.07
C LYS A 42 -8.30 21.97 8.34
N HIS A 43 -8.35 22.50 7.12
CA HIS A 43 -9.56 22.54 6.30
C HIS A 43 -9.30 21.99 4.90
N ARG A 44 -10.33 21.40 4.27
CA ARG A 44 -10.25 20.91 2.89
C ARG A 44 -9.92 22.02 1.88
N LYS A 45 -10.41 23.25 2.12
CA LYS A 45 -10.14 24.43 1.27
C LYS A 45 -8.66 24.86 1.27
N ASP A 46 -7.89 24.44 2.26
CA ASP A 46 -6.45 24.76 2.37
C ASP A 46 -5.61 23.92 1.37
N ILE A 47 -6.23 22.94 0.72
CA ILE A 47 -5.59 22.07 -0.27
C ILE A 47 -5.70 22.74 -1.64
N ASN A 48 -4.56 23.17 -2.18
CA ASN A 48 -4.49 23.76 -3.51
C ASN A 48 -4.94 22.76 -4.59
N LYS A 49 -5.97 23.12 -5.37
CA LYS A 49 -6.50 22.27 -6.44
C LYS A 49 -5.49 21.97 -7.54
N SER A 50 -4.63 22.92 -7.90
CA SER A 50 -3.60 22.70 -8.93
C SER A 50 -2.64 21.57 -8.59
N VAL A 51 -2.36 21.37 -7.29
CA VAL A 51 -1.54 20.25 -6.81
C VAL A 51 -2.25 18.91 -7.00
N LEU A 52 -3.58 18.86 -6.89
CA LEU A 52 -4.36 17.64 -7.06
C LEU A 52 -4.38 17.18 -8.53
N GLU A 53 -4.26 18.13 -9.46
CA GLU A 53 -4.23 17.85 -10.90
C GLU A 53 -2.85 17.50 -11.44
N LYS A 54 -1.78 17.72 -10.66
CA LYS A 54 -0.42 17.35 -11.07
C LYS A 54 -0.32 15.83 -11.28
N GLN A 55 0.25 15.44 -12.41
CA GLN A 55 0.70 14.08 -12.65
C GLN A 55 2.05 13.84 -11.99
N MET A 56 2.27 12.59 -11.58
CA MET A 56 3.50 12.15 -10.95
C MET A 56 4.08 11.02 -11.80
N ASP A 57 5.41 11.01 -11.93
CA ASP A 57 6.13 9.92 -12.57
C ASP A 57 5.93 8.60 -11.81
N PRO A 58 6.21 7.44 -12.43
CA PRO A 58 6.19 6.16 -11.74
C PRO A 58 7.00 6.18 -10.44
N ILE A 59 6.43 5.60 -9.39
CA ILE A 59 7.04 5.48 -8.07
C ILE A 59 7.78 4.15 -8.02
N LEU A 60 9.03 4.17 -7.55
CA LEU A 60 9.75 2.95 -7.25
C LEU A 60 9.45 2.52 -5.80
N LEU A 61 8.78 1.39 -5.62
CA LEU A 61 8.66 0.72 -4.34
C LEU A 61 9.92 -0.11 -4.10
N SER A 62 10.68 0.27 -3.07
CA SER A 62 11.95 -0.34 -2.73
C SER A 62 12.02 -0.73 -1.26
N LYS A 63 13.01 -1.57 -0.94
CA LYS A 63 13.53 -1.87 0.41
C LYS A 63 12.50 -1.85 1.55
N PRO A 64 12.06 -3.01 2.06
CA PRO A 64 11.22 -3.04 3.24
C PRO A 64 11.95 -2.45 4.45
N SER A 65 11.24 -1.63 5.21
CA SER A 65 11.78 -0.88 6.34
C SER A 65 10.73 -0.71 7.43
N THR A 66 11.12 -0.10 8.54
CA THR A 66 10.29 -0.04 9.75
C THR A 66 10.40 1.30 10.46
N PHE A 67 9.33 1.63 11.19
CA PHE A 67 9.35 2.63 12.24
C PHE A 67 9.11 1.91 13.56
N PHE A 68 10.17 1.29 14.09
CA PHE A 68 10.11 0.55 15.33
C PHE A 68 10.59 1.42 16.51
N ASN A 69 9.69 1.69 17.45
CA ASN A 69 9.97 2.31 18.75
C ASN A 69 8.95 1.82 19.78
N GLU A 70 9.07 2.20 21.04
CA GLU A 70 8.19 1.74 22.13
C GLU A 70 6.67 1.79 21.84
N ARG A 71 6.23 2.70 20.95
CA ARG A 71 4.81 2.92 20.64
C ARG A 71 4.43 2.60 19.20
N GLN A 72 5.38 2.18 18.38
CA GLN A 72 5.20 2.04 16.94
C GLN A 72 5.80 0.73 16.42
N ASN A 73 5.00 -0.03 15.66
CA ASN A 73 5.40 -1.26 15.00
C ASN A 73 5.11 -1.21 13.50
N THR A 74 5.33 -0.05 12.87
CA THR A 74 5.01 0.11 11.44
C THR A 74 6.04 -0.60 10.57
N VAL A 75 5.56 -1.40 9.62
CA VAL A 75 6.33 -2.02 8.54
C VAL A 75 5.85 -1.43 7.21
N PHE A 76 6.78 -1.04 6.35
CA PHE A 76 6.45 -0.37 5.10
C PHE A 76 7.47 -0.68 3.99
N LEU A 77 7.06 -0.42 2.75
CA LEU A 77 7.97 -0.32 1.61
C LEU A 77 8.31 1.15 1.40
N ARG A 78 9.59 1.45 1.15
CA ARG A 78 10.01 2.81 0.78
C ARG A 78 9.45 3.15 -0.60
N ALA A 79 9.01 4.39 -0.76
CA ALA A 79 8.57 4.92 -2.04
C ALA A 79 9.58 5.98 -2.49
N GLU A 80 10.30 5.69 -3.57
CA GLU A 80 11.21 6.62 -4.22
C GLU A 80 10.44 7.36 -5.32
N ILE A 81 10.38 8.68 -5.20
CA ILE A 81 9.54 9.54 -6.04
C ILE A 81 10.42 10.64 -6.63
N ALA A 82 10.49 10.70 -7.95
CA ALA A 82 11.18 11.77 -8.66
C ALA A 82 10.52 13.13 -8.36
N PHE A 83 11.33 14.19 -8.20
CA PHE A 83 10.85 15.54 -7.92
C PHE A 83 9.87 15.63 -6.72
N ILE A 84 10.10 14.82 -5.68
CA ILE A 84 9.22 14.73 -4.49
C ILE A 84 8.91 16.09 -3.84
N SER A 85 9.79 17.09 -3.95
CA SER A 85 9.58 18.46 -3.47
C SER A 85 8.30 19.10 -4.00
N ASP A 86 7.86 18.75 -5.21
CA ASP A 86 6.64 19.28 -5.83
C ASP A 86 5.37 18.80 -5.13
N PHE A 87 5.46 17.63 -4.52
CA PHE A 87 4.33 16.92 -3.95
C PHE A 87 4.36 16.90 -2.43
N TRP A 88 5.54 16.97 -1.81
CA TRP A 88 5.74 16.78 -0.38
C TRP A 88 5.33 18.01 0.44
N ARG A 89 4.47 17.79 1.43
CA ARG A 89 4.16 18.79 2.45
C ARG A 89 3.78 18.12 3.76
N LYS A 90 4.76 17.85 4.62
CA LYS A 90 4.55 17.33 5.97
C LYS A 90 5.18 18.26 7.01
N PRO A 91 4.45 19.26 7.53
CA PRO A 91 5.01 20.20 8.51
C PRO A 91 5.43 19.50 9.81
N ASP A 92 4.74 18.42 10.18
CA ASP A 92 5.05 17.64 11.39
C ASP A 92 6.23 16.65 11.19
N TYR A 93 6.60 16.38 9.92
CA TYR A 93 7.63 15.40 9.54
C TYR A 93 8.34 15.85 8.25
N PRO A 94 9.07 16.98 8.26
CA PRO A 94 9.68 17.55 7.06
C PRO A 94 10.65 16.56 6.40
N ASP A 95 11.45 15.87 7.21
CA ASP A 95 12.44 14.87 6.78
C ASP A 95 11.87 13.44 6.69
N GLY A 96 10.54 13.32 6.71
CA GLY A 96 9.87 12.02 6.62
C GLY A 96 10.18 11.33 5.29
N THR A 97 10.20 10.00 5.29
CA THR A 97 10.39 9.20 4.06
C THR A 97 9.03 8.85 3.47
N PRO A 98 8.78 9.08 2.16
CA PRO A 98 7.60 8.55 1.49
C PRO A 98 7.58 7.02 1.57
N HIS A 99 6.43 6.45 1.89
CA HIS A 99 6.31 5.01 2.11
C HIS A 99 4.90 4.50 1.87
N LEU A 100 4.81 3.22 1.51
CA LEU A 100 3.59 2.44 1.48
C LEU A 100 3.53 1.58 2.75
N THR A 101 2.61 1.90 3.66
CA THR A 101 2.44 1.11 4.89
C THR A 101 1.88 -0.27 4.57
N ILE A 102 2.57 -1.32 5.05
CA ILE A 102 2.12 -2.72 4.94
C ILE A 102 1.43 -3.15 6.24
N TYR A 103 2.04 -2.85 7.38
CA TYR A 103 1.50 -3.14 8.72
C TYR A 103 1.73 -1.94 9.66
N ASP A 104 0.79 -1.67 10.56
CA ASP A 104 0.83 -0.58 11.55
C ASP A 104 0.01 -0.96 12.80
N GLY A 105 0.33 -2.11 13.39
CA GLY A 105 -0.41 -2.67 14.53
C GLY A 105 0.36 -2.64 15.84
N LYS A 106 -0.22 -3.25 16.88
CA LYS A 106 0.34 -3.25 18.24
C LYS A 106 1.30 -4.40 18.53
N ASP A 107 1.28 -5.46 17.74
CA ASP A 107 2.07 -6.67 17.96
C ASP A 107 3.45 -6.54 17.29
N ARG A 108 4.49 -6.35 18.11
CA ARG A 108 5.89 -6.27 17.66
C ARG A 108 6.38 -7.57 17.03
N SER A 109 6.02 -8.71 17.60
CA SER A 109 6.46 -10.01 17.11
C SER A 109 5.88 -10.29 15.73
N PHE A 110 4.59 -9.98 15.56
CA PHE A 110 3.95 -10.08 14.25
C PHE A 110 4.53 -9.09 13.24
N ALA A 111 4.82 -7.85 13.64
CA ALA A 111 5.48 -6.87 12.76
C ALA A 111 6.83 -7.38 12.24
N TRP A 112 7.63 -8.05 13.09
CA TRP A 112 8.87 -8.67 12.66
C TRP A 112 8.64 -9.79 11.64
N GLN A 113 7.64 -10.64 11.83
CA GLN A 113 7.30 -11.69 10.86
C GLN A 113 6.89 -11.11 9.51
N VAL A 114 6.08 -10.04 9.50
CA VAL A 114 5.73 -9.30 8.27
C VAL A 114 6.99 -8.77 7.59
N LEU A 115 7.89 -8.15 8.34
CA LEU A 115 9.15 -7.62 7.80
C LEU A 115 10.02 -8.72 7.17
N GLN A 116 10.13 -9.88 7.82
CA GLN A 116 10.91 -11.00 7.28
C GLN A 116 10.34 -11.49 5.96
N VAL A 117 9.01 -11.68 5.88
CA VAL A 117 8.36 -12.03 4.61
C VAL A 117 8.69 -11.04 3.51
N LEU A 118 8.58 -9.73 3.78
CA LEU A 118 8.91 -8.73 2.76
C LEU A 118 10.39 -8.80 2.34
N ARG A 119 11.32 -9.10 3.26
CA ARG A 119 12.75 -9.19 2.94
C ARG A 119 13.13 -10.38 2.06
N ASP A 120 12.28 -11.40 2.00
CA ASP A 120 12.48 -12.57 1.13
C ASP A 120 12.27 -12.25 -0.36
N PHE A 121 11.80 -11.04 -0.70
CA PHE A 121 11.50 -10.64 -2.07
C PHE A 121 12.36 -9.47 -2.57
N PRO A 122 12.76 -9.45 -3.85
CA PRO A 122 13.64 -8.44 -4.42
C PRO A 122 12.85 -7.17 -4.81
N TRP A 123 12.51 -6.34 -3.82
CA TRP A 123 11.76 -5.10 -4.06
C TRP A 123 12.51 -4.08 -4.92
N ARG A 124 12.12 -4.00 -6.19
CA ARG A 124 12.46 -2.94 -7.14
C ARG A 124 11.29 -2.77 -8.10
N PHE A 125 10.13 -2.39 -7.58
CA PHE A 125 8.86 -2.47 -8.29
C PHE A 125 8.36 -1.07 -8.67
N TYR A 126 8.25 -0.77 -9.97
CA TYR A 126 7.68 0.49 -10.42
C TYR A 126 6.16 0.42 -10.47
N VAL A 127 5.49 1.41 -9.87
CA VAL A 127 4.04 1.55 -9.90
C VAL A 127 3.65 2.91 -10.43
N ARG A 128 2.64 2.95 -11.31
CA ARG A 128 2.04 4.21 -11.74
C ARG A 128 1.08 4.72 -10.67
N PRO A 129 1.32 5.91 -10.09
CA PRO A 129 0.43 6.49 -9.10
C PRO A 129 -0.77 7.15 -9.77
N THR A 130 -1.93 7.12 -9.12
CA THR A 130 -3.03 8.00 -9.51
C THR A 130 -2.64 9.47 -9.31
N LYS A 131 -3.41 10.40 -9.89
CA LYS A 131 -3.42 11.80 -9.42
C LYS A 131 -3.58 11.89 -7.90
N LEU A 132 -3.10 12.99 -7.32
CA LEU A 132 -3.19 13.21 -5.87
C LEU A 132 -4.67 13.30 -5.44
N ARG A 133 -5.03 12.54 -4.41
CA ARG A 133 -6.39 12.51 -3.86
C ARG A 133 -6.39 12.86 -2.38
N ILE A 134 -7.46 13.50 -1.94
CA ILE A 134 -7.73 13.68 -0.51
C ILE A 134 -8.05 12.31 0.07
N LEU A 135 -7.26 11.90 1.05
CA LEU A 135 -7.41 10.61 1.70
C LEU A 135 -8.60 10.66 2.65
N SER A 136 -9.45 9.64 2.60
CA SER A 136 -10.53 9.46 3.56
C SER A 136 -9.96 9.30 4.97
N SER A 137 -10.72 9.73 5.98
CA SER A 137 -10.45 9.35 7.37
C SER A 137 -10.42 7.84 7.53
N LYS A 138 -9.79 7.35 8.61
CA LYS A 138 -9.90 5.95 9.03
C LYS A 138 -11.38 5.67 9.31
N GLU A 139 -11.92 4.61 8.71
CA GLU A 139 -13.28 4.13 8.95
C GLU A 139 -13.24 2.69 9.49
N PRO A 140 -14.24 2.26 10.28
CA PRO A 140 -14.40 0.85 10.63
C PRO A 140 -14.47 0.00 9.37
N LEU A 141 -13.94 -1.23 9.46
CA LEU A 141 -13.84 -2.10 8.31
C LEU A 141 -15.21 -2.43 7.73
N GLU A 142 -16.21 -2.68 8.55
CA GLU A 142 -17.57 -3.01 8.14
C GLU A 142 -18.13 -1.99 7.12
N THR A 143 -17.95 -0.70 7.38
CA THR A 143 -18.49 0.39 6.56
C THR A 143 -17.79 0.54 5.22
N LYS A 144 -16.47 0.31 5.19
CA LYS A 144 -15.66 0.46 3.98
C LYS A 144 -15.60 -0.83 3.15
N TYR A 145 -15.56 -1.97 3.82
CA TYR A 145 -15.53 -3.31 3.23
C TYR A 145 -16.74 -3.58 2.34
N LEU A 146 -17.94 -3.17 2.74
CA LEU A 146 -19.13 -3.32 1.91
C LEU A 146 -19.00 -2.63 0.55
N LYS A 147 -18.18 -1.58 0.43
CA LYS A 147 -17.98 -0.84 -0.82
C LYS A 147 -16.92 -1.47 -1.72
N ASP A 148 -15.95 -2.18 -1.14
CA ASP A 148 -14.80 -2.75 -1.85
C ASP A 148 -14.80 -4.30 -1.86
N PHE A 149 -15.91 -4.94 -1.44
CA PHE A 149 -16.05 -6.40 -1.29
C PHE A 149 -15.62 -7.19 -2.53
N THR A 150 -16.05 -6.75 -3.71
CA THR A 150 -15.73 -7.40 -4.99
C THR A 150 -14.23 -7.40 -5.26
N ASN A 151 -13.57 -6.26 -5.05
CA ASN A 151 -12.14 -6.10 -5.28
C ASN A 151 -11.32 -6.96 -4.31
N PHE A 152 -11.79 -7.06 -3.09
CA PHE A 152 -11.16 -7.90 -2.07
C PHE A 152 -11.26 -9.39 -2.40
N ASN A 153 -12.44 -9.88 -2.81
CA ASN A 153 -12.61 -11.28 -3.19
C ASN A 153 -11.78 -11.64 -4.41
N LEU A 154 -11.73 -10.76 -5.43
CA LEU A 154 -10.90 -10.99 -6.61
C LEU A 154 -9.42 -11.13 -6.24
N ALA A 155 -8.92 -10.33 -5.31
CA ALA A 155 -7.55 -10.45 -4.83
C ALA A 155 -7.33 -11.73 -4.01
N LEU A 156 -8.31 -12.14 -3.19
CA LEU A 156 -8.23 -13.39 -2.43
C LEU A 156 -8.21 -14.60 -3.34
N ASP A 157 -9.12 -14.66 -4.32
CA ASP A 157 -9.22 -15.76 -5.29
C ASP A 157 -7.92 -15.90 -6.08
N GLU A 158 -7.21 -14.79 -6.33
CA GLU A 158 -5.90 -14.79 -6.98
C GLU A 158 -4.79 -15.41 -6.12
N VAL A 159 -4.86 -15.28 -4.79
CA VAL A 159 -3.81 -15.75 -3.87
C VAL A 159 -4.22 -16.96 -3.04
N SER A 160 -5.45 -17.45 -3.20
CA SER A 160 -6.02 -18.50 -2.38
C SER A 160 -7.10 -19.27 -3.12
N ASP A 161 -6.97 -20.60 -3.13
CA ASP A 161 -8.01 -21.52 -3.62
C ASP A 161 -9.22 -21.63 -2.67
N ARG A 162 -9.29 -20.76 -1.65
CA ARG A 162 -10.32 -20.73 -0.63
C ARG A 162 -10.95 -19.35 -0.59
N SER A 163 -12.29 -19.34 -0.61
CA SER A 163 -13.06 -18.16 -0.27
C SER A 163 -12.98 -17.91 1.23
N TYR A 164 -12.74 -16.66 1.62
CA TYR A 164 -12.75 -16.24 3.02
C TYR A 164 -13.81 -15.18 3.26
N SER A 165 -14.64 -15.39 4.28
CA SER A 165 -15.44 -14.30 4.84
C SER A 165 -14.56 -13.37 5.70
N MET A 166 -15.02 -12.14 5.95
CA MET A 166 -14.31 -11.25 6.87
C MET A 166 -14.20 -11.79 8.28
N GLU A 167 -15.20 -12.53 8.74
CA GLU A 167 -15.12 -13.20 10.03
C GLU A 167 -13.99 -14.23 10.03
N ALA A 168 -13.82 -14.99 8.94
CA ALA A 168 -12.70 -15.92 8.79
C ALA A 168 -11.36 -15.17 8.81
N ILE A 169 -11.24 -14.04 8.11
CA ILE A 169 -10.01 -13.23 8.09
C ILE A 169 -9.70 -12.60 9.45
N ARG A 170 -10.72 -12.17 10.20
CA ARG A 170 -10.55 -11.70 11.59
C ARG A 170 -10.04 -12.81 12.49
N LYS A 171 -10.56 -14.02 12.31
CA LYS A 171 -10.17 -15.21 13.07
C LYS A 171 -8.86 -15.86 12.60
N MET A 172 -8.25 -15.38 11.49
CA MET A 172 -6.98 -15.92 11.02
C MET A 172 -5.89 -15.78 12.08
N HIS A 173 -5.22 -16.88 12.38
CA HIS A 173 -4.03 -16.85 13.20
C HIS A 173 -2.84 -16.29 12.39
N THR A 174 -1.80 -15.86 13.11
CA THR A 174 -0.60 -15.23 12.53
C THR A 174 -0.02 -15.99 11.34
N GLY A 175 0.16 -17.32 11.46
CA GLY A 175 0.68 -18.15 10.37
C GLY A 175 -0.14 -18.08 9.06
N GLN A 176 -1.47 -18.06 9.14
CA GLN A 176 -2.32 -17.91 7.95
C GLN A 176 -2.14 -16.55 7.28
N ARG A 177 -2.08 -15.48 8.09
CA ARG A 177 -1.87 -14.11 7.59
C ARG A 177 -0.52 -13.97 6.88
N ILE A 178 0.52 -14.56 7.46
CA ILE A 178 1.88 -14.61 6.89
C ILE A 178 1.91 -15.38 5.57
N GLU A 179 1.20 -16.52 5.49
CA GLU A 179 1.12 -17.28 4.25
C GLU A 179 0.42 -16.50 3.13
N ILE A 180 -0.70 -15.84 3.42
CA ILE A 180 -1.38 -14.99 2.44
C ILE A 180 -0.47 -13.84 1.99
N LEU A 181 0.24 -13.18 2.92
CA LEU A 181 1.20 -12.13 2.57
C LEU A 181 2.29 -12.64 1.62
N ARG A 182 2.84 -13.84 1.85
CA ARG A 182 3.83 -14.44 0.93
C ARG A 182 3.26 -14.62 -0.47
N ARG A 183 2.02 -15.09 -0.58
CA ARG A 183 1.36 -15.32 -1.87
C ARG A 183 1.05 -14.00 -2.59
N VAL A 184 0.65 -12.97 -1.86
CA VAL A 184 0.53 -11.61 -2.40
C VAL A 184 1.87 -11.13 -2.96
N CYS A 185 2.94 -11.25 -2.19
CA CYS A 185 4.28 -10.84 -2.63
C CYS A 185 4.71 -11.60 -3.90
N ARG A 186 4.51 -12.93 -3.95
CA ARG A 186 4.78 -13.73 -5.17
C ARG A 186 4.01 -13.18 -6.37
N ASN A 187 2.71 -12.93 -6.25
CA ASN A 187 1.89 -12.41 -7.35
C ASN A 187 2.36 -11.02 -7.82
N LEU A 188 2.67 -10.11 -6.90
CA LEU A 188 3.22 -8.80 -7.24
C LEU A 188 4.53 -8.92 -8.04
N HIS A 189 5.42 -9.85 -7.68
CA HIS A 189 6.68 -10.07 -8.38
C HIS A 189 6.52 -10.77 -9.74
N THR A 190 5.56 -11.70 -9.87
CA THR A 190 5.23 -12.30 -11.17
C THR A 190 4.67 -11.26 -12.13
N LEU A 191 3.79 -10.38 -11.65
CA LEU A 191 3.25 -9.27 -12.44
C LEU A 191 4.33 -8.36 -13.00
N HIS A 192 5.33 -8.04 -12.17
CA HIS A 192 6.44 -7.20 -12.58
C HIS A 192 7.33 -7.85 -13.63
N SER A 193 7.66 -9.12 -13.44
CA SER A 193 8.56 -9.83 -14.37
C SER A 193 7.96 -9.87 -15.77
N ASN A 194 6.64 -10.10 -15.86
CA ASN A 194 5.92 -10.11 -17.12
C ASN A 194 5.83 -8.71 -17.78
N SER A 195 5.83 -7.63 -16.98
CA SER A 195 5.82 -6.27 -17.55
C SER A 195 7.16 -5.87 -18.13
N ASP A 196 8.27 -6.32 -17.54
CA ASP A 196 9.61 -5.99 -18.01
C ASP A 196 9.96 -6.74 -19.31
N GLU A 197 9.57 -8.02 -19.42
CA GLU A 197 9.73 -8.80 -20.66
C GLU A 197 8.89 -8.24 -21.84
N ALA A 198 7.72 -7.65 -21.55
CA ALA A 198 6.88 -7.01 -22.56
C ALA A 198 7.48 -5.70 -23.10
N VAL A 199 8.30 -5.00 -22.31
CA VAL A 199 8.99 -3.78 -22.73
C VAL A 199 10.26 -4.11 -23.53
N ASP A 200 11.03 -5.11 -23.09
CA ASP A 200 12.24 -5.53 -23.80
C ASP A 200 11.94 -6.18 -25.16
N SER A 201 10.86 -6.94 -25.27
CA SER A 201 10.41 -7.49 -26.55
C SER A 201 10.03 -6.41 -27.56
N GLN A 202 9.45 -5.29 -27.13
CA GLN A 202 9.12 -4.16 -28.02
C GLN A 202 10.33 -3.35 -28.47
N LEU A 203 11.40 -3.32 -27.68
CA LEU A 203 12.67 -2.65 -28.03
C LEU A 203 13.58 -3.52 -28.92
N SER A 204 13.37 -4.84 -28.94
CA SER A 204 14.13 -5.76 -29.81
C SER A 204 13.67 -5.82 -31.27
N PHE A 205 12.63 -5.08 -31.65
CA PHE A 205 12.14 -4.94 -33.03
C PHE A 205 12.38 -3.54 -33.63
N LEU A 206 13.22 -2.72 -33.01
CA LEU A 206 13.73 -1.44 -33.54
C LEU A 206 15.23 -1.52 -33.76
#